data_AF-A0A2W4YRH4-F1
#
_entry.id   AF-A0A2W4YRH4-F1
#
_cell.length_a   1.000
_cell.length_b   1.000
_cell.length_c   1.000
_cell.angle_alpha   90.00
_cell.angle_beta   90.00
_cell.angle_gamma   90.00
#
_symmetry.space_group_name_H-M   'P 1'
#
loop_
_entity.id
_entity.type
_entity.pdbx_description
1 polymer ?
#
loop_
_entity_poly.entity_id
_entity_poly.type
_entity_poly.pdbx_seq_one_letter_code
_entity_poly.pdbx_strand_id
1 'polypeptide(L)'
;MKTLVWTSAARADLDGIAEYHAGTDDRIGEMLVGRIEEAAAKLARYDTGRPGRVVGTREKSVALTAHIIVYEIPTICCSSSASSTRRGTGRKTQSTIFPSPFGATAT
;
A
#
# COMPACT_ATOMS: atom_id res chain seq x y z
N MET A 1 -11.37 -18.35 5.25
CA MET A 1 -10.65 -17.57 4.22
C MET A 1 -10.49 -16.16 4.73
N LYS A 2 -9.32 -15.55 4.52
CA LYS A 2 -9.10 -14.13 4.83
C LYS A 2 -9.59 -13.27 3.67
N THR A 3 -10.02 -12.04 3.95
CA THR A 3 -10.37 -11.08 2.90
C THR A 3 -9.10 -10.57 2.25
N LEU A 4 -9.01 -10.66 0.93
CA LEU A 4 -7.93 -10.07 0.14
C LEU A 4 -8.32 -8.62 -0.20
N VAL A 5 -7.45 -7.67 0.12
CA VAL A 5 -7.62 -6.26 -0.23
C VAL A 5 -6.36 -5.80 -0.94
N TRP A 6 -6.52 -5.20 -2.13
CA TRP A 6 -5.45 -4.59 -2.88
C TRP A 6 -5.30 -3.12 -2.46
N THR A 7 -4.07 -2.68 -2.20
CA THR A 7 -3.79 -1.25 -2.04
C THR A 7 -3.87 -0.55 -3.40
N SER A 8 -4.08 0.76 -3.40
CA SER A 8 -4.05 1.55 -4.65
C SER A 8 -2.71 1.44 -5.37
N ALA A 9 -1.61 1.44 -4.62
CA ALA A 9 -0.26 1.23 -5.16
C ALA A 9 -0.13 -0.14 -5.84
N ALA A 10 -0.57 -1.22 -5.18
CA ALA A 10 -0.51 -2.55 -5.77
C ALA A 10 -1.42 -2.70 -7.00
N ARG A 11 -2.55 -1.97 -7.05
CA ARG A 11 -3.41 -1.92 -8.24
C ARG A 11 -2.68 -1.25 -9.40
N ALA A 12 -2.06 -0.10 -9.16
CA ALA A 12 -1.26 0.62 -10.15
C ALA A 12 -0.07 -0.22 -10.64
N ASP A 13 0.56 -1.01 -9.77
CA ASP A 13 1.63 -1.93 -10.19
C ASP A 13 1.12 -3.01 -11.16
N LEU A 14 -0.07 -3.58 -10.92
CA LEU A 14 -0.68 -4.55 -11.84
C LEU A 14 -0.98 -3.92 -13.20
N ASP A 15 -1.54 -2.71 -13.21
CA ASP A 15 -1.82 -1.97 -14.43
C ASP A 15 -0.51 -1.67 -15.18
N GLY A 16 0.53 -1.22 -14.48
CA GLY A 16 1.85 -0.96 -15.05
C GLY A 16 2.53 -2.20 -15.65
N ILE A 17 2.33 -3.38 -15.05
CA ILE A 17 2.81 -4.66 -15.63
C ILE A 17 2.11 -4.93 -16.96
N ALA A 18 0.78 -4.74 -17.03
CA ALA A 18 0.04 -4.95 -18.27
C ALA A 18 0.47 -3.94 -19.34
N GLU A 19 0.56 -2.66 -18.99
CA GLU A 19 0.97 -1.57 -19.89
C GLU A 19 2.40 -1.77 -20.42
N TYR A 20 3.33 -2.23 -19.59
CA TYR A 20 4.70 -2.49 -20.01
C TYR A 20 4.78 -3.51 -21.16
N HIS A 21 3.91 -4.52 -21.13
CA HIS A 21 3.87 -5.56 -22.16
C HIS A 21 3.02 -5.19 -23.37
N ALA A 22 2.17 -4.16 -23.26
CA ALA A 22 1.22 -3.81 -24.31
C ALA A 22 1.87 -3.39 -25.63
N GLY A 23 3.10 -2.84 -25.57
CA GLY A 23 3.86 -2.50 -26.77
C GLY A 23 4.41 -3.69 -27.56
N THR A 24 4.40 -4.90 -26.98
CA THR A 24 4.96 -6.12 -27.60
C THR A 24 3.92 -7.21 -27.78
N ASP A 25 3.23 -7.59 -26.70
CA ASP A 25 2.19 -8.62 -26.68
C ASP A 25 1.34 -8.45 -25.42
N ASP A 26 0.13 -7.89 -25.60
CA ASP A 26 -0.86 -7.68 -24.53
C ASP A 26 -1.14 -8.96 -23.73
N ARG A 27 -1.10 -10.12 -24.39
CA ARG A 27 -1.43 -11.42 -23.76
C ARG A 27 -0.41 -11.79 -22.69
N ILE A 28 0.84 -11.34 -22.81
CA ILE A 28 1.86 -11.56 -21.79
C ILE A 28 1.50 -10.78 -20.53
N GLY A 29 1.10 -9.51 -20.67
CA GLY A 29 0.68 -8.66 -19.56
C GLY A 29 -0.50 -9.28 -18.81
N GLU A 30 -1.57 -9.62 -19.54
CA GLU A 30 -2.76 -10.28 -18.97
C GLU A 30 -2.42 -11.60 -18.27
N MET A 31 -1.57 -12.44 -18.88
CA MET A 31 -1.13 -13.70 -18.28
C MET A 31 -0.38 -13.48 -16.96
N LEU A 32 0.51 -12.49 -16.90
CA LEU A 32 1.28 -12.17 -15.70
C LEU A 32 0.38 -11.66 -14.58
N VAL A 33 -0.52 -10.72 -14.89
CA VAL A 33 -1.53 -10.22 -13.94
C VAL A 33 -2.37 -11.36 -13.40
N GLY A 34 -2.89 -12.23 -14.27
CA GLY A 34 -3.67 -13.40 -13.85
C GLY A 34 -2.91 -14.34 -12.91
N ARG A 35 -1.62 -14.59 -13.15
CA ARG A 35 -0.77 -15.40 -12.24
C ARG A 35 -0.59 -14.74 -10.87
N ILE A 36 -0.43 -13.43 -10.84
CA ILE A 36 -0.28 -12.66 -9.61
C ILE A 36 -1.58 -12.69 -8.81
N GLU A 37 -2.73 -12.48 -9.45
CA GLU A 37 -4.05 -12.56 -8.81
C GLU A 37 -4.34 -13.96 -8.26
N GLU A 38 -4.01 -15.01 -9.02
CA GLU A 38 -4.17 -16.39 -8.56
C GLU A 38 -3.29 -16.68 -7.34
N ALA A 39 -2.04 -16.22 -7.34
CA ALA A 39 -1.14 -16.36 -6.20
C ALA A 39 -1.68 -15.61 -4.96
N ALA A 40 -2.21 -14.39 -5.14
CA ALA A 40 -2.83 -13.61 -4.06
C ALA A 40 -4.08 -14.30 -3.49
N ALA A 41 -4.93 -14.87 -4.35
CA ALA A 41 -6.10 -15.64 -3.93
C ALA A 41 -5.71 -16.88 -3.11
N LYS A 42 -4.60 -17.54 -3.45
CA LYS A 42 -4.05 -18.65 -2.65
C LYS A 42 -3.54 -18.17 -1.29
N LEU A 43 -2.90 -17.00 -1.21
CA LEU A 43 -2.46 -16.41 0.07
C LEU A 43 -3.62 -16.13 1.04
N ALA A 44 -4.78 -15.73 0.50
CA ALA A 44 -5.99 -15.53 1.30
C ALA A 44 -6.52 -16.83 1.95
N ARG A 45 -6.19 -17.99 1.36
CA ARG A 45 -6.51 -19.32 1.90
C ARG A 45 -5.43 -19.82 2.85
N TYR A 46 -4.17 -19.79 2.41
CA TYR A 46 -3.02 -20.27 3.14
C TYR A 46 -1.86 -19.28 3.03
N ASP A 47 -1.44 -18.75 4.18
CA ASP A 47 -0.28 -17.87 4.25
C ASP A 47 1.00 -18.67 3.99
N THR A 48 1.57 -18.53 2.80
CA THR A 48 2.79 -19.23 2.36
C THR A 48 3.94 -18.28 2.05
N GLY A 49 3.82 -17.00 2.42
CA GLY A 49 4.88 -16.03 2.25
C GLY A 49 5.89 -16.06 3.40
N ARG A 50 7.09 -15.58 3.10
CA ARG A 50 8.19 -15.42 4.05
C ARG A 50 8.15 -14.02 4.69
N PRO A 51 8.77 -13.80 5.86
CA PRO A 51 9.01 -12.45 6.36
C PRO A 51 9.69 -11.59 5.30
N GLY A 52 9.16 -10.40 5.07
CA GLY A 52 9.69 -9.44 4.10
C GLY A 52 10.85 -8.64 4.64
N ARG A 53 11.48 -7.84 3.77
CA ARG A 53 12.56 -6.92 4.17
C ARG A 53 12.09 -5.76 5.05
N VAL A 54 10.82 -5.39 4.93
CA VAL A 54 10.21 -4.33 5.74
C VAL A 54 9.47 -4.96 6.91
N VAL A 55 9.67 -4.41 8.11
CA VAL A 55 9.00 -4.90 9.31
C VAL A 55 7.48 -4.86 9.14
N GLY A 56 6.82 -5.96 9.46
CA GLY A 56 5.36 -6.10 9.31
C GLY A 56 4.91 -6.57 7.92
N THR A 57 5.80 -6.60 6.92
CA THR A 57 5.47 -7.13 5.59
C THR A 57 5.94 -8.57 5.42
N ARG A 58 5.31 -9.23 4.46
CA ARG A 58 5.59 -10.58 4.00
C ARG A 58 5.76 -10.54 2.50
N GLU A 59 6.57 -11.46 2.00
CA GLU A 59 6.88 -11.58 0.59
C GLU A 59 6.51 -12.96 0.07
N LYS A 60 5.89 -13.00 -1.11
CA LYS A 60 5.61 -14.22 -1.84
C LYS A 60 6.09 -14.10 -3.28
N SER A 61 7.06 -14.94 -3.66
CA SER A 61 7.46 -15.08 -5.06
C SER A 61 6.33 -15.75 -5.86
N VAL A 62 6.00 -15.19 -7.02
CA VAL A 62 4.97 -15.72 -7.92
C VAL A 62 5.63 -16.68 -8.91
N ALA A 63 5.16 -17.92 -8.91
CA ALA A 63 5.76 -18.99 -9.71
C ALA A 63 5.76 -18.64 -11.21
N LEU A 64 6.84 -19.02 -11.91
CA LEU A 64 7.02 -18.79 -13.35
C LEU A 64 7.01 -17.30 -13.74
N THR A 65 7.32 -16.41 -12.81
CA THR A 65 7.47 -14.98 -13.05
C THR A 65 8.65 -14.43 -12.25
N ALA A 66 9.14 -13.26 -12.63
CA ALA A 66 10.13 -12.51 -11.85
C ALA A 66 9.48 -11.61 -10.76
N HIS A 67 8.16 -11.74 -10.53
CA HIS A 67 7.42 -10.85 -9.64
C HIS A 67 7.32 -11.41 -8.21
N ILE A 68 7.27 -10.50 -7.25
CA ILE A 68 7.07 -10.78 -5.83
C ILE A 68 5.88 -9.97 -5.34
N ILE A 69 4.94 -10.62 -4.67
CA ILE A 69 3.85 -9.96 -3.96
C ILE A 69 4.34 -9.59 -2.57
N VAL A 70 4.27 -8.30 -2.25
CA VAL A 70 4.50 -7.78 -0.90
C VAL A 70 3.14 -7.53 -0.25
N TYR A 71 2.91 -8.09 0.93
CA TYR A 71 1.63 -7.99 1.63
C TYR A 71 1.82 -7.95 3.14
N GLU A 72 0.78 -7.53 3.83
CA GLU A 72 0.71 -7.60 5.29
C GLU A 72 -0.48 -8.47 5.70
N ILE A 73 -0.39 -9.03 6.90
CA ILE A 73 -1.55 -9.62 7.56
C ILE A 73 -1.84 -8.68 8.71
N PRO A 74 -2.92 -7.88 8.64
CA PRO A 74 -3.25 -7.00 9.74
C PRO A 74 -3.49 -7.89 10.96
N THR A 75 -2.58 -7.80 11.94
CA THR A 75 -2.89 -8.28 13.26
C THR A 75 -4.01 -7.38 13.73
N ILE A 76 -5.21 -7.95 13.84
CA ILE A 76 -6.26 -7.32 14.64
C ILE A 76 -5.71 -7.40 16.06
N CYS A 77 -4.87 -6.44 16.43
CA CYS A 77 -4.63 -6.13 17.81
C CYS A 77 -6.02 -5.82 18.32
N CYS A 78 -6.60 -6.76 19.06
CA CYS A 78 -7.91 -6.62 19.70
C CYS A 78 -8.00 -5.18 20.17
N SER A 79 -8.80 -4.37 19.47
CA SER A 79 -8.77 -2.93 19.64
C SER A 79 -9.25 -2.69 21.05
N SER A 80 -8.27 -2.50 21.94
CA SER A 80 -8.50 -2.11 23.30
C SER A 80 -9.36 -0.86 23.24
N SER A 81 -10.51 -0.95 23.88
CA SER A 81 -11.37 0.15 24.25
C SER A 81 -10.54 1.23 24.96
N ALA A 82 -9.88 2.10 24.21
CA ALA A 82 -9.31 3.33 24.72
C ALA A 82 -10.41 4.39 24.64
N SER A 83 -11.25 4.35 25.67
CA SER A 83 -12.23 5.35 26.08
C SER A 83 -11.71 6.77 25.87
N SER A 84 -12.08 7.42 24.77
CA SER A 84 -12.00 8.88 24.67
C SER A 84 -13.26 9.48 25.29
N THR A 85 -13.35 9.38 26.61
CA THR A 85 -14.17 10.29 27.41
C THR A 85 -13.24 11.31 28.02
N ARG A 86 -12.98 12.41 27.31
CA ARG A 86 -12.73 13.69 27.99
C ARG A 86 -13.19 14.86 27.15
N ARG A 87 -14.41 15.32 27.46
CA ARG A 87 -14.82 16.71 27.35
C ARG A 87 -13.74 17.60 27.98
N GLY A 88 -13.32 18.61 27.23
CA GLY A 88 -12.36 19.62 27.67
C GLY A 88 -12.36 20.79 26.71
N THR A 89 -13.48 21.53 26.68
CA THR A 89 -13.59 22.86 26.07
C THR A 89 -12.51 23.78 26.64
N GLY A 90 -11.61 24.26 25.78
CA GLY A 90 -10.61 25.27 26.13
C GLY A 90 -10.17 26.04 24.89
N ARG A 91 -10.89 27.12 24.56
CA ARG A 91 -10.39 28.16 23.65
C ARG A 91 -9.07 28.70 24.20
N LYS A 92 -8.00 28.62 23.42
CA LYS A 92 -6.90 29.60 23.49
C LYS A 92 -6.62 30.11 22.08
N THR A 93 -7.23 31.24 21.80
CA THR A 93 -6.81 32.20 20.78
C THR A 93 -5.43 32.75 21.11
N GLN A 94 -4.44 32.47 20.28
CA GLN A 94 -3.25 33.31 20.04
C GLN A 94 -2.92 33.05 18.56
N SER A 95 -3.34 33.89 17.61
CA SER A 95 -2.94 35.28 17.38
C SER A 95 -1.43 35.45 17.49
N THR A 96 -0.73 35.11 16.40
CA THR A 96 0.51 35.80 16.06
C THR A 96 0.55 35.98 14.54
N ILE A 97 0.13 37.15 14.14
CA ILE A 97 0.42 37.82 12.87
C ILE A 97 1.93 38.06 12.81
N PHE A 98 2.57 37.68 11.70
CA PHE A 98 3.66 38.45 11.09
C PHE A 98 3.79 38.08 9.61
N PRO A 99 3.47 38.99 8.67
CA PRO A 99 3.96 38.92 7.30
C PRO A 99 5.25 39.76 7.19
N SER A 100 6.21 39.33 6.38
CA SER A 100 7.07 40.25 5.62
C SER A 100 7.79 39.54 4.47
N PRO A 101 7.73 40.10 3.25
CA PRO A 101 8.44 39.62 2.05
C PRO A 101 9.62 40.57 1.69
N PHE A 102 10.85 40.08 1.60
CA PHE A 102 11.98 40.77 0.93
C PHE A 102 13.05 39.69 0.61
N GLY A 103 13.70 39.65 -0.55
CA GLY A 103 13.81 40.67 -1.58
C GLY A 103 14.18 40.10 -2.96
N ALA A 104 13.80 40.87 -3.97
CA ALA A 104 14.34 40.82 -5.31
C ALA A 104 15.69 41.55 -5.34
N THR A 105 16.69 40.97 -6.00
CA THR A 105 17.88 41.68 -6.46
C THR A 105 18.02 41.45 -7.95
N ALA A 106 17.88 42.53 -8.71
CA ALA A 106 18.28 42.64 -10.10
C ALA A 106 19.79 42.89 -10.17
N THR A 107 20.45 42.26 -11.13
CA THR A 107 21.66 42.74 -11.83
C THR A 107 21.69 42.05 -13.18
#